data_AF-A0A940LBW1-F1
#
_entry.id   AF-A0A940LBW1-F1
#
_cell.length_a   1.000
_cell.length_b   1.000
_cell.length_c   1.000
_cell.angle_alpha   90.00
_cell.angle_beta   90.00
_cell.angle_gamma   90.00
#
_symmetry.space_group_name_H-M   'P 1'
#
loop_
_entity.id
_entity.type
_entity.pdbx_description
1 polymer ?
#
loop_
_entity_poly.entity_id
_entity_poly.type
_entity_poly.pdbx_seq_one_letter_code
_entity_poly.pdbx_strand_id
1 'polypeptide(L)'
;LMDFGASYGGYNADLTRTIPVNGKFTRRQKAVYNACLHLHDYAKSLLKPGISIVEYTDKVGEEATQQFLKIGLLKKSDVKNEDPDNRAYRKYLYHGISHHLGIDVHDLGTRTEPIKAGMLFTVEPGIYIEEEGMGIRIENNVWITRNGNKDLFKDIPITVEEIESIMKK
;
A
#
# COMPACT_ATOMS: atom_id res chain seq x y z
N LEU A 1 13.05 -4.98 -2.71
CA LEU A 1 11.59 -5.16 -2.80
C LEU A 1 11.36 -6.53 -3.38
N MET A 2 10.52 -7.34 -2.75
CA MET A 2 10.14 -8.67 -3.20
C MET A 2 8.61 -8.68 -3.27
N ASP A 3 8.09 -8.95 -4.44
CA ASP A 3 6.66 -9.10 -4.69
C ASP A 3 6.46 -10.51 -5.26
N PHE A 4 5.69 -11.31 -4.53
CA PHE A 4 5.51 -12.72 -4.81
C PHE A 4 4.21 -13.24 -4.23
N GLY A 5 3.66 -14.25 -4.91
CA GLY A 5 2.40 -14.88 -4.54
C GLY A 5 2.50 -16.39 -4.66
N ALA A 6 1.68 -17.09 -3.86
CA ALA A 6 1.46 -18.53 -4.02
C ALA A 6 0.10 -18.77 -4.66
N SER A 7 -0.01 -19.82 -5.47
CA SER A 7 -1.29 -20.33 -5.95
C SER A 7 -1.62 -21.64 -5.24
N TYR A 8 -2.80 -21.74 -4.62
CA TYR A 8 -3.23 -22.92 -3.89
C TYR A 8 -4.73 -23.15 -4.07
N GLY A 9 -5.12 -24.38 -4.43
CA GLY A 9 -6.52 -24.74 -4.65
C GLY A 9 -7.21 -23.92 -5.74
N GLY A 10 -6.45 -23.35 -6.69
CA GLY A 10 -6.95 -22.48 -7.76
C GLY A 10 -7.12 -21.01 -7.37
N TYR A 11 -6.74 -20.60 -6.16
CA TYR A 11 -6.74 -19.21 -5.71
C TYR A 11 -5.32 -18.68 -5.58
N ASN A 12 -5.13 -17.39 -5.81
CA ASN A 12 -3.85 -16.71 -5.65
C ASN A 12 -3.79 -15.90 -4.35
N ALA A 13 -2.58 -15.83 -3.80
CA ALA A 13 -2.17 -14.86 -2.79
C ALA A 13 -1.21 -13.86 -3.45
N ASP A 14 -1.13 -12.65 -2.91
CA ASP A 14 -0.28 -11.59 -3.46
C ASP A 14 0.36 -10.75 -2.33
N LEU A 15 1.69 -10.73 -2.28
CA LEU A 15 2.43 -10.24 -1.12
C LEU A 15 3.69 -9.50 -1.56
N THR A 16 3.73 -8.20 -1.27
CA THR A 16 4.95 -7.41 -1.34
C THR A 16 5.56 -7.15 0.05
N ARG A 17 6.87 -7.36 0.16
CA ARG A 17 7.71 -6.90 1.27
C ARG A 17 8.96 -6.18 0.77
N THR A 18 9.31 -5.08 1.43
CA THR A 18 10.61 -4.42 1.26
C THR A 18 11.40 -4.51 2.57
N ILE A 19 12.62 -5.06 2.48
CA ILE A 19 13.53 -5.24 3.63
C ILE A 19 14.93 -4.69 3.27
N PRO A 20 15.72 -4.23 4.27
CA PRO A 20 17.12 -3.88 4.06
C PRO A 20 17.94 -5.16 3.94
N VAL A 21 18.72 -5.29 2.87
CA VAL A 21 19.51 -6.52 2.60
C VAL A 21 20.44 -6.89 3.76
N ASN A 22 21.01 -5.90 4.45
CA ASN A 22 21.90 -6.08 5.59
C ASN A 22 21.17 -6.20 6.95
N GLY A 23 19.84 -6.24 6.96
CA GLY A 23 19.04 -6.36 8.18
C GLY A 23 18.85 -5.08 8.98
N LYS A 24 19.29 -3.91 8.50
CA LYS A 24 19.14 -2.63 9.21
C LYS A 24 18.77 -1.49 8.26
N PHE A 25 17.66 -0.81 8.54
CA PHE A 25 17.24 0.34 7.77
C PHE A 25 18.16 1.54 8.05
N THR A 26 18.56 2.26 7.00
CA THR A 26 19.12 3.60 7.19
C THR A 26 18.03 4.56 7.68
N ARG A 27 18.43 5.73 8.19
CA ARG A 27 17.48 6.77 8.62
C ARG A 27 16.50 7.16 7.50
N ARG A 28 16.99 7.29 6.26
CA ARG A 28 16.16 7.66 5.11
C ARG A 28 15.23 6.52 4.70
N GLN A 29 15.75 5.29 4.62
CA GLN A 29 14.92 4.11 4.33
C GLN A 29 13.82 3.93 5.39
N LYS A 30 14.14 4.07 6.69
CA LYS A 30 13.16 4.00 7.78
C LYS A 30 12.06 5.06 7.66
N ALA A 31 12.43 6.29 7.29
CA ALA A 31 11.45 7.38 7.11
C ALA A 31 10.46 7.10 5.97
N VAL A 32 10.96 6.65 4.81
CA VAL A 32 10.10 6.31 3.67
C VAL A 32 9.31 5.03 3.92
N TYR A 33 9.93 4.05 4.58
CA TYR A 33 9.26 2.80 4.95
C TYR A 33 8.06 3.05 5.86
N ASN A 34 8.25 3.84 6.92
CA ASN A 34 7.17 4.16 7.84
C ASN A 34 6.09 5.03 7.20
N ALA A 35 6.41 5.85 6.21
CA ALA A 35 5.41 6.56 5.42
C ALA A 35 4.57 5.59 4.56
N CYS A 36 5.21 4.62 3.92
CA CYS A 36 4.51 3.56 3.17
C CYS A 36 3.64 2.69 4.10
N LEU A 37 4.17 2.30 5.27
CA LEU A 37 3.43 1.54 6.29
C LEU A 37 2.21 2.32 6.80
N HIS A 38 2.37 3.63 7.05
CA HIS A 38 1.25 4.50 7.41
C HIS A 38 0.17 4.51 6.34
N LEU A 39 0.54 4.61 5.05
CA LEU A 39 -0.43 4.55 3.95
C LEU A 39 -1.12 3.19 3.88
N HIS A 40 -0.40 2.10 4.14
CA HIS A 40 -0.97 0.75 4.17
C HIS A 40 -2.04 0.64 5.26
N ASP A 41 -1.74 1.09 6.49
CA ASP A 41 -2.70 1.02 7.60
C ASP A 41 -3.87 1.99 7.43
N TYR A 42 -3.62 3.18 6.89
CA TYR A 42 -4.67 4.15 6.56
C TYR A 42 -5.62 3.57 5.51
N ALA A 43 -5.08 3.04 4.41
CA ALA A 43 -5.85 2.40 3.36
C ALA A 43 -6.68 1.22 3.91
N LYS A 44 -6.06 0.34 4.69
CA LYS A 44 -6.76 -0.76 5.37
C LYS A 44 -7.88 -0.27 6.29
N SER A 45 -7.75 0.88 6.94
CA SER A 45 -8.82 1.44 7.80
C SER A 45 -10.06 1.91 7.03
N LEU A 46 -9.89 2.27 5.75
CA LEU A 46 -10.96 2.75 4.88
C LEU A 46 -11.69 1.61 4.16
N LEU A 47 -10.99 0.52 3.86
CA LEU A 47 -11.49 -0.54 3.00
C LEU A 47 -12.53 -1.43 3.71
N LYS A 48 -13.80 -1.08 3.57
CA LYS A 48 -14.95 -1.76 4.17
C LYS A 48 -16.19 -1.61 3.28
N PRO A 49 -17.29 -2.35 3.54
CA PRO A 49 -18.48 -2.23 2.70
C PRO A 49 -19.01 -0.80 2.62
N GLY A 50 -19.44 -0.39 1.43
CA GLY A 50 -20.06 0.92 1.17
C GLY A 50 -19.18 1.94 0.45
N ILE A 51 -17.84 1.86 0.58
CA ILE A 51 -16.92 2.73 -0.18
C ILE A 51 -16.65 2.15 -1.58
N SER A 52 -16.43 2.99 -2.58
CA SER A 52 -15.93 2.55 -3.89
C SER A 52 -14.39 2.56 -3.94
N ILE A 53 -13.77 1.81 -4.87
CA ILE A 53 -12.30 1.83 -5.04
C ILE A 53 -11.82 3.22 -5.49
N VAL A 54 -12.62 3.95 -6.27
CA VAL A 54 -12.30 5.33 -6.69
C VAL A 54 -12.21 6.24 -5.47
N GLU A 55 -13.28 6.33 -4.67
CA GLU A 55 -13.30 7.20 -3.47
C GLU A 55 -12.21 6.82 -2.48
N TYR A 56 -12.00 5.50 -2.28
CA TYR A 56 -10.93 4.95 -1.46
C TYR A 56 -9.54 5.42 -1.94
N THR A 57 -9.27 5.32 -3.25
CA THR A 57 -8.00 5.72 -3.85
C THR A 57 -7.75 7.21 -3.67
N ASP A 58 -8.78 8.04 -3.85
CA ASP A 58 -8.67 9.49 -3.69
C ASP A 58 -8.29 9.89 -2.25
N LYS A 59 -8.93 9.28 -1.25
CA LYS A 59 -8.61 9.50 0.17
C LYS A 59 -7.18 9.06 0.50
N VAL A 60 -6.73 7.91 0.00
CA VAL A 60 -5.34 7.46 0.19
C VAL A 60 -4.35 8.41 -0.50
N GLY A 61 -4.70 8.96 -1.67
CA GLY A 61 -3.91 9.99 -2.35
C GLY A 61 -3.78 11.29 -1.56
N GLU A 62 -4.85 11.73 -0.90
CA GLU A 62 -4.80 12.88 0.02
C GLU A 62 -3.84 12.63 1.19
N GLU A 63 -3.92 11.46 1.80
CA GLU A 63 -3.03 11.07 2.90
C GLU A 63 -1.58 10.93 2.42
N ALA A 64 -1.36 10.39 1.22
CA ALA A 64 -0.04 10.30 0.60
C ALA A 64 0.58 11.67 0.41
N THR A 65 -0.19 12.66 -0.05
CA THR A 65 0.27 14.06 -0.12
C THR A 65 0.76 14.57 1.23
N GLN A 66 0.02 14.31 2.32
CA GLN A 66 0.43 14.72 3.67
C GLN A 66 1.72 14.03 4.12
N GLN A 67 1.83 12.71 3.90
CA GLN A 67 3.03 11.98 4.24
C GLN A 67 4.23 12.47 3.43
N PHE A 68 4.06 12.72 2.13
CA PHE A 68 5.16 13.15 1.26
C PHE A 68 5.64 14.56 1.58
N LEU A 69 4.75 15.47 1.99
CA LEU A 69 5.15 16.76 2.56
C LEU A 69 5.96 16.57 3.85
N LYS A 70 5.50 15.69 4.75
CA LYS A 70 6.15 15.41 6.04
C LYS A 70 7.55 14.83 5.90
N ILE A 71 7.76 13.92 4.93
CA ILE A 71 9.06 13.28 4.69
C ILE A 71 9.92 14.01 3.64
N GLY A 72 9.47 15.18 3.17
CA GLY A 72 10.22 16.05 2.26
C GLY A 72 10.31 15.57 0.81
N LEU A 73 9.42 14.66 0.38
CA LEU A 73 9.31 14.26 -1.02
C LEU A 73 8.57 15.30 -1.86
N LEU A 74 7.60 15.99 -1.26
CA LEU A 74 6.88 17.10 -1.87
C LEU A 74 7.13 18.39 -1.09
N LYS A 75 7.05 19.51 -1.79
CA LYS A 75 6.97 20.86 -1.25
C LYS A 75 5.54 21.36 -1.33
N LYS A 76 5.18 22.34 -0.50
CA LYS A 76 3.86 22.99 -0.56
C LYS A 76 3.56 23.61 -1.93
N SER A 77 4.59 24.07 -2.65
CA SER A 77 4.46 24.56 -4.02
C SER A 77 3.99 23.49 -4.99
N ASP A 78 4.43 22.25 -4.81
CA ASP A 78 4.11 21.14 -5.71
C ASP A 78 2.62 20.81 -5.61
N VAL A 79 2.08 20.83 -4.39
CA VAL A 79 0.64 20.63 -4.13
C VAL A 79 -0.19 21.82 -4.58
N LYS A 80 0.29 23.06 -4.37
CA LYS A 80 -0.42 24.26 -4.81
C LYS A 80 -0.57 24.33 -6.33
N ASN A 81 0.43 23.82 -7.06
CA ASN A 81 0.49 23.86 -8.51
C ASN A 81 0.13 22.50 -9.13
N GLU A 82 -0.52 21.61 -8.39
CA GLU A 82 -0.86 20.28 -8.89
C GLU A 82 -1.92 20.35 -9.99
N ASP A 83 -1.81 19.43 -10.94
CA ASP A 83 -2.88 19.17 -11.90
C ASP A 83 -3.99 18.39 -11.18
N PRO A 84 -5.26 18.86 -11.19
CA PRO A 84 -6.37 18.10 -10.62
C PRO A 84 -6.50 16.67 -11.15
N ASP A 85 -6.15 16.45 -12.42
CA ASP A 85 -6.20 15.13 -13.07
C ASP A 85 -4.93 14.30 -12.77
N ASN A 86 -3.85 14.96 -12.34
CA ASN A 86 -2.58 14.34 -11.98
C ASN A 86 -1.95 14.98 -10.74
N ARG A 87 -2.54 14.65 -9.59
CA ARG A 87 -2.15 15.17 -8.28
C ARG A 87 -0.68 14.92 -7.95
N ALA A 88 -0.07 15.81 -7.17
CA ALA A 88 1.38 15.85 -6.96
C ALA A 88 1.95 14.55 -6.35
N TYR A 89 1.19 13.85 -5.50
CA TYR A 89 1.63 12.59 -4.91
C TYR A 89 1.94 11.52 -5.96
N ARG A 90 1.30 11.58 -7.15
CA ARG A 90 1.48 10.60 -8.22
C ARG A 90 2.91 10.55 -8.75
N LYS A 91 3.72 11.56 -8.48
CA LYS A 91 5.17 11.53 -8.76
C LYS A 91 5.87 10.33 -8.10
N TYR A 92 5.48 9.97 -6.87
CA TYR A 92 6.13 8.89 -6.12
C TYR A 92 5.23 7.67 -5.82
N LEU A 93 3.91 7.82 -5.97
CA LEU A 93 2.90 6.74 -5.87
C LEU A 93 2.00 6.78 -7.11
N TYR A 94 2.38 6.08 -8.17
CA TYR A 94 1.74 6.19 -9.49
C TYR A 94 0.75 5.06 -9.84
N HIS A 95 0.80 3.92 -9.14
CA HIS A 95 -0.09 2.79 -9.35
C HIS A 95 -1.32 2.83 -8.41
N GLY A 96 -2.28 1.91 -8.62
CA GLY A 96 -3.45 1.77 -7.76
C GLY A 96 -3.08 1.25 -6.37
N ILE A 97 -3.96 1.47 -5.39
CA ILE A 97 -3.73 1.03 -4.00
C ILE A 97 -4.26 -0.38 -3.75
N SER A 98 -5.22 -0.84 -4.56
CA SER A 98 -5.88 -2.12 -4.41
C SER A 98 -6.42 -2.61 -5.76
N HIS A 99 -6.37 -3.92 -5.97
CA HIS A 99 -7.17 -4.62 -6.98
C HIS A 99 -7.89 -5.82 -6.34
N HIS A 100 -8.90 -6.32 -7.05
CA HIS A 100 -9.55 -7.58 -6.67
C HIS A 100 -8.56 -8.74 -6.80
N LEU A 101 -8.69 -9.71 -5.89
CA LEU A 101 -7.86 -10.90 -5.85
C LEU A 101 -8.73 -12.15 -5.67
N GLY A 102 -8.41 -13.22 -6.37
CA GLY A 102 -9.14 -14.47 -6.28
C GLY A 102 -8.52 -15.58 -7.14
N ILE A 103 -9.24 -16.04 -8.16
CA ILE A 103 -8.75 -17.09 -9.07
C ILE A 103 -7.62 -16.57 -9.97
N ASP A 104 -7.69 -15.30 -10.32
CA ASP A 104 -6.61 -14.53 -10.94
C ASP A 104 -5.98 -13.58 -9.91
N VAL A 105 -4.71 -13.23 -10.11
CA VAL A 105 -4.03 -12.24 -9.25
C VAL A 105 -4.72 -10.88 -9.37
N HIS A 106 -4.97 -10.45 -10.60
CA HIS A 106 -5.85 -9.33 -10.91
C HIS A 106 -7.23 -9.84 -11.30
N ASP A 107 -8.06 -10.15 -10.29
CA ASP A 107 -9.38 -10.73 -10.50
C ASP A 107 -10.40 -9.68 -10.99
N LEU A 108 -11.51 -10.16 -11.54
CA LEU A 108 -12.56 -9.33 -12.07
C LEU A 108 -13.30 -8.57 -10.96
N GLY A 109 -13.55 -7.29 -11.22
CA GLY A 109 -14.43 -6.50 -10.38
C GLY A 109 -14.54 -5.06 -10.83
N THR A 110 -15.54 -4.38 -10.30
CA THR A 110 -15.81 -2.97 -10.57
C THR A 110 -15.05 -2.08 -9.60
N ARG A 111 -14.61 -0.92 -10.09
CA ARG A 111 -13.96 0.10 -9.27
C ARG A 111 -14.93 1.17 -8.78
N THR A 112 -16.10 1.28 -9.42
CA THR A 112 -17.06 2.39 -9.22
C THR A 112 -18.20 2.02 -8.29
N GLU A 113 -18.57 0.73 -8.22
CA GLU A 113 -19.62 0.30 -7.30
C GLU A 113 -19.11 0.20 -5.86
N PRO A 114 -19.99 0.35 -4.86
CA PRO A 114 -19.66 0.11 -3.48
C PRO A 114 -19.13 -1.30 -3.24
N ILE A 115 -18.04 -1.39 -2.48
CA ILE A 115 -17.47 -2.64 -1.98
C ILE A 115 -18.51 -3.37 -1.11
N LYS A 116 -18.52 -4.70 -1.20
CA LYS A 116 -19.43 -5.58 -0.45
C LYS A 116 -18.66 -6.59 0.38
N ALA A 117 -19.27 -7.04 1.47
CA ALA A 117 -18.74 -8.14 2.27
C ALA A 117 -18.57 -9.40 1.40
N GLY A 118 -17.48 -10.14 1.64
CA GLY A 118 -17.11 -11.32 0.87
C GLY A 118 -16.07 -11.05 -0.23
N MET A 119 -15.89 -9.80 -0.67
CA MET A 119 -14.85 -9.44 -1.62
C MET A 119 -13.45 -9.59 -1.01
N LEU A 120 -12.45 -9.83 -1.86
CA LEU A 120 -11.04 -9.95 -1.49
C LEU A 120 -10.23 -8.97 -2.34
N PHE A 121 -9.32 -8.23 -1.69
CA PHE A 121 -8.50 -7.21 -2.31
C PHE A 121 -7.04 -7.29 -1.83
N THR A 122 -6.12 -6.74 -2.62
CA THR A 122 -4.81 -6.29 -2.14
C THR A 122 -4.94 -4.91 -1.46
N VAL A 123 -4.00 -4.57 -0.59
CA VAL A 123 -3.75 -3.21 -0.09
C VAL A 123 -2.25 -3.00 -0.22
N GLU A 124 -1.81 -2.23 -1.22
CA GLU A 124 -0.43 -2.27 -1.72
C GLU A 124 0.21 -0.90 -1.98
N PRO A 125 0.10 0.11 -1.10
CA PRO A 125 0.73 1.41 -1.38
C PRO A 125 2.24 1.27 -1.60
N GLY A 126 2.74 1.94 -2.63
CA GLY A 126 4.17 2.02 -2.96
C GLY A 126 4.70 3.45 -2.99
N ILE A 127 5.96 3.63 -2.61
CA ILE A 127 6.71 4.89 -2.74
C ILE A 127 8.00 4.58 -3.50
N TYR A 128 8.17 5.21 -4.66
CA TYR A 128 9.31 5.02 -5.55
C TYR A 128 9.99 6.36 -5.81
N ILE A 129 11.28 6.45 -5.49
CA ILE A 129 12.09 7.67 -5.54
C ILE A 129 13.31 7.35 -6.40
N GLU A 130 13.19 7.63 -7.69
CA GLU A 130 14.21 7.30 -8.70
C GLU A 130 15.55 7.97 -8.38
N GLU A 131 15.51 9.23 -7.96
CA GLU A 131 16.70 10.02 -7.60
C GLU A 131 17.45 9.48 -6.37
N GLU A 132 16.79 8.66 -5.54
CA GLU A 132 17.41 7.98 -4.39
C GLU A 132 17.68 6.48 -4.66
N GLY A 133 17.31 5.97 -5.84
CA GLY A 133 17.38 4.54 -6.16
C GLY A 133 16.58 3.67 -5.18
N MET A 134 15.48 4.19 -4.64
CA MET A 134 14.74 3.58 -3.54
C MET A 134 13.27 3.32 -3.91
N GLY A 135 12.82 2.09 -3.71
CA GLY A 135 11.43 1.67 -3.89
C GLY A 135 10.94 0.85 -2.71
N ILE A 136 9.83 1.26 -2.12
CA ILE A 136 9.20 0.58 -0.98
C ILE A 136 7.74 0.35 -1.32
N ARG A 137 7.29 -0.90 -1.25
CA ARG A 137 5.87 -1.27 -1.29
C ARG A 137 5.62 -2.26 -0.15
N ILE A 138 4.47 -2.12 0.49
CA ILE A 138 3.99 -3.02 1.54
C ILE A 138 2.61 -3.45 1.11
N GLU A 139 2.41 -4.75 0.99
CA GLU A 139 1.17 -5.29 0.47
C GLU A 139 0.67 -6.48 1.26
N ASN A 140 -0.62 -6.43 1.62
CA ASN A 140 -1.35 -7.53 2.21
C ASN A 140 -2.65 -7.83 1.46
N ASN A 141 -3.13 -9.07 1.59
CA ASN A 141 -4.46 -9.45 1.13
C ASN A 141 -5.48 -9.25 2.25
N VAL A 142 -6.61 -8.62 1.95
CA VAL A 142 -7.65 -8.27 2.91
C VAL A 142 -9.01 -8.78 2.47
N TRP A 143 -9.64 -9.58 3.34
CA TRP A 143 -10.98 -10.10 3.12
C TRP A 143 -12.02 -9.16 3.72
N ILE A 144 -12.95 -8.66 2.91
CA ILE A 144 -13.97 -7.71 3.35
C ILE A 144 -15.03 -8.44 4.18
N THR A 145 -15.22 -8.01 5.41
CA THR A 145 -16.25 -8.52 6.33
C THR A 145 -17.45 -7.56 6.35
N ARG A 146 -18.50 -7.89 7.11
CA ARG A 146 -19.71 -7.04 7.20
C ARG A 146 -19.44 -5.63 7.71
N ASN A 147 -18.45 -5.46 8.60
CA ASN A 147 -18.21 -4.20 9.32
C ASN A 147 -16.77 -3.66 9.14
N GLY A 148 -15.99 -4.21 8.19
CA GLY A 148 -14.57 -3.88 8.05
C GLY A 148 -13.87 -4.87 7.12
N ASN A 149 -12.61 -5.16 7.41
CA ASN A 149 -11.83 -6.20 6.72
C ASN A 149 -11.03 -7.05 7.71
N LYS A 150 -10.58 -8.20 7.23
CA LYS A 150 -9.64 -9.10 7.89
C LYS A 150 -8.38 -9.18 7.05
N ASP A 151 -7.28 -8.72 7.61
CA ASP A 151 -5.95 -8.87 7.05
C ASP A 151 -5.52 -10.34 7.14
N LEU A 152 -5.34 -10.98 5.99
CA LEU A 152 -4.98 -12.40 5.89
C LEU A 152 -3.49 -12.63 6.15
N PHE A 153 -2.67 -11.56 6.13
CA PHE A 153 -1.23 -11.59 6.33
C PHE A 153 -0.79 -10.80 7.57
N LYS A 154 -1.72 -10.56 8.51
CA LYS A 154 -1.45 -9.83 9.76
C LYS A 154 -0.29 -10.39 10.59
N ASP A 155 0.01 -11.68 10.45
CA ASP A 155 1.04 -12.38 11.22
C ASP A 155 2.40 -12.38 10.49
N ILE A 156 2.47 -11.80 9.28
CA ILE A 156 3.71 -11.60 8.53
C ILE A 156 4.27 -10.20 8.86
N PRO A 157 5.50 -10.10 9.39
CA PRO A 157 6.13 -8.84 9.80
C PRO A 157 6.05 -7.72 8.76
N ILE A 158 5.68 -6.52 9.23
CA ILE A 158 5.65 -5.28 8.42
C ILE A 158 6.17 -4.06 9.17
N THR A 159 6.48 -4.15 10.45
CA THR A 159 7.12 -3.02 11.15
C THR A 159 8.63 -3.08 10.99
N VAL A 160 9.27 -1.91 11.04
CA VAL A 160 10.74 -1.82 11.01
C VAL A 160 11.35 -2.62 12.15
N GLU A 161 10.77 -2.51 13.33
CA GLU A 161 11.24 -3.18 14.54
C GLU A 161 11.15 -4.71 14.44
N GLU A 162 10.04 -5.26 13.94
CA GLU A 162 9.91 -6.71 13.71
C GLU A 162 10.91 -7.20 12.66
N ILE A 163 11.03 -6.50 11.54
CA ILE A 163 11.94 -6.86 10.45
C ILE A 163 13.38 -6.86 10.93
N GLU A 164 13.84 -5.77 11.56
CA GLU A 164 15.20 -5.69 12.09
C GLU A 164 15.43 -6.74 13.18
N SER A 165 14.43 -7.04 14.02
CA SER A 165 14.55 -8.06 15.06
C SER A 165 14.71 -9.46 14.50
N ILE A 166 14.00 -9.80 13.42
CA ILE A 166 14.07 -11.13 12.77
C ILE A 166 15.36 -11.28 11.97
N MET A 167 15.87 -10.18 11.40
CA MET A 167 17.08 -10.19 10.61
C MET A 167 18.37 -10.07 11.45
N LYS A 168 18.27 -9.77 12.75
CA LYS A 168 19.40 -9.87 13.68
C LYS A 168 19.84 -11.33 13.79
N LYS A 169 21.04 -11.62 13.29
CA LYS A 169 21.77 -12.84 13.58
C LYS A 169 22.56 -12.69 14.87
#